data_AF-A0A397GFI0-F1
#
_entry.id   AF-A0A397GFI0-F1
#
_cell.length_a   1.000
_cell.length_b   1.000
_cell.length_c   1.000
_cell.angle_alpha   90.00
_cell.angle_beta   90.00
_cell.angle_gamma   90.00
#
_symmetry.space_group_name_H-M   'P 1'
#
loop_
_entity.id
_entity.type
_entity.pdbx_description
1 polymer ?
#
loop_
_entity_poly.entity_id
_entity_poly.type
_entity_poly.pdbx_seq_one_letter_code
_entity_poly.pdbx_strand_id
1 'polypeptide(L)'
;MPTWQDIEKAIVKVIQAGILYKKKKEEKFMQGYKKRYTNLHQAEDPDIYILNNAKEYIPNEVKYIAIKRQYQEWYKNEPEILQAILKLNDLYYQLAKDYFATNEEIEEEADDFLNS
;
A
#
# COMPACT_ATOMS: atom_id res chain seq x y z
N MET A 1 1.24 -16.02 1.68
CA MET A 1 1.32 -14.61 2.06
C MET A 1 2.40 -13.95 1.20
N PRO A 2 2.21 -12.73 0.67
CA PRO A 2 3.23 -12.03 -0.10
C PRO A 2 4.55 -11.86 0.67
N THR A 3 5.68 -11.86 -0.03
CA THR A 3 7.02 -11.61 0.55
C THR A 3 7.47 -10.18 0.33
N TRP A 4 8.53 -9.74 1.02
CA TRP A 4 9.10 -8.41 0.77
C TRP A 4 9.62 -8.24 -0.66
N GLN A 5 10.11 -9.31 -1.29
CA GLN A 5 10.54 -9.28 -2.69
C GLN A 5 9.36 -9.11 -3.66
N ASP A 6 8.18 -9.65 -3.33
CA ASP A 6 6.97 -9.43 -4.14
C ASP A 6 6.56 -7.95 -4.12
N ILE A 7 6.60 -7.33 -2.93
CA ILE A 7 6.33 -5.90 -2.74
C ILE A 7 7.37 -5.05 -3.45
N GLU A 8 8.66 -5.38 -3.31
CA GLU A 8 9.76 -4.69 -3.99
C GLU A 8 9.54 -4.67 -5.51
N LYS A 9 9.30 -5.86 -6.09
CA LYS A 9 9.06 -6.02 -7.53
C LYS A 9 7.85 -5.22 -7.99
N ALA A 10 6.78 -5.18 -7.19
CA ALA A 10 5.61 -4.38 -7.49
C ALA A 10 5.91 -2.86 -7.45
N ILE A 11 6.67 -2.37 -6.46
CA ILE A 11 7.12 -0.98 -6.41
C ILE A 11 7.95 -0.62 -7.65
N VAL A 12 8.89 -1.48 -8.05
CA VAL A 12 9.69 -1.27 -9.26
C VAL A 12 8.80 -1.21 -10.50
N LYS A 13 7.76 -2.05 -10.60
CA LYS A 13 6.79 -2.00 -11.70
C LYS A 13 6.01 -0.68 -11.75
N VAL A 14 5.64 -0.12 -10.61
CA VAL A 14 5.00 1.20 -10.55
C VAL A 14 5.95 2.30 -11.05
N ILE A 15 7.22 2.28 -10.64
CA ILE A 15 8.24 3.22 -11.09
C ILE A 15 8.47 3.09 -12.61
N GLN A 16 8.57 1.85 -13.13
CA GLN A 16 8.69 1.58 -14.56
C GLN A 16 7.51 2.14 -15.36
N ALA A 17 6.28 1.97 -14.86
CA ALA A 17 5.10 2.56 -15.47
C ALA A 17 5.14 4.09 -15.46
N GLY A 18 5.59 4.71 -14.35
CA GLY A 18 5.81 6.15 -14.28
C GLY A 18 6.79 6.66 -15.33
N ILE A 19 7.90 5.94 -15.54
CA ILE A 19 8.89 6.27 -16.58
C ILE A 19 8.29 6.15 -17.98
N LEU A 20 7.52 5.09 -18.26
CA LEU A 20 6.84 4.89 -19.54
C LEU A 20 5.93 6.07 -19.88
N TYR A 21 5.19 6.57 -18.89
CA TYR A 21 4.30 7.73 -19.01
C TYR A 21 5.01 9.08 -18.87
N LYS A 22 6.35 9.09 -18.87
CA LYS A 22 7.18 10.31 -18.79
C LYS A 22 6.89 11.17 -17.55
N LYS A 23 6.46 10.58 -16.43
CA LYS A 23 6.35 11.28 -15.15
C LYS A 23 7.72 11.85 -14.78
N LYS A 24 7.77 13.13 -14.38
CA LYS A 24 9.06 13.76 -14.04
C LYS A 24 9.61 13.17 -12.74
N LYS A 25 10.94 13.06 -12.64
CA LYS A 25 11.58 12.39 -11.50
C LYS A 25 11.27 13.08 -10.18
N GLU A 26 11.15 14.40 -10.19
CA GLU A 26 10.83 15.27 -9.06
C GLU A 26 9.35 15.26 -8.66
N GLU A 27 8.47 14.66 -9.46
CA GLU A 27 7.05 14.57 -9.11
C GLU A 27 6.83 13.70 -7.87
N LYS A 28 5.82 14.09 -7.08
CA LYS A 28 5.41 13.37 -5.86
C LYS A 28 5.19 11.88 -6.11
N PHE A 29 4.67 11.52 -7.28
CA PHE A 29 4.50 10.12 -7.69
C PHE A 29 5.82 9.36 -7.66
N MET A 30 6.82 9.82 -8.43
CA MET A 30 8.11 9.16 -8.57
C MET A 30 8.89 9.14 -7.25
N GLN A 31 8.92 10.28 -6.54
CA GLN A 31 9.62 10.37 -5.25
C GLN A 31 8.95 9.52 -4.17
N GLY A 32 7.61 9.42 -4.17
CA GLY A 32 6.86 8.59 -3.23
C GLY A 32 7.22 7.12 -3.35
N TYR A 33 7.22 6.56 -4.57
CA TYR A 33 7.59 5.15 -4.76
C TYR A 33 9.08 4.89 -4.57
N LYS A 34 9.96 5.84 -4.94
CA LYS A 34 11.39 5.75 -4.62
C LYS A 34 11.60 5.67 -3.10
N LYS A 35 10.93 6.52 -2.32
CA LYS A 35 11.03 6.50 -0.85
C LYS A 35 10.57 5.16 -0.28
N ARG A 36 9.46 4.60 -0.76
CA ARG A 36 9.00 3.26 -0.35
C ARG A 36 10.03 2.18 -0.64
N TYR A 37 10.63 2.19 -1.83
CA TYR A 37 11.71 1.27 -2.20
C TYR A 37 12.93 1.40 -1.28
N THR A 38 13.39 2.63 -1.03
CA THR A 38 14.54 2.87 -0.16
C THR A 38 14.28 2.45 1.28
N ASN A 39 13.11 2.80 1.83
CA ASN A 39 12.76 2.43 3.20
C ASN A 39 12.68 0.90 3.37
N LEU A 40 12.15 0.19 2.37
CA LEU A 40 12.10 -1.28 2.39
C LEU A 40 13.51 -1.90 2.53
N HIS A 41 14.50 -1.37 1.83
CA HIS A 41 15.90 -1.86 1.90
C HIS A 41 16.65 -1.42 3.14
N GLN A 42 16.14 -0.40 3.84
CA GLN A 42 16.70 0.11 5.09
C GLN A 42 16.04 -0.50 6.32
N ALA A 43 14.96 -1.26 6.15
CA ALA A 43 14.30 -1.96 7.23
C ALA A 43 15.24 -3.03 7.81
N GLU A 44 15.30 -3.10 9.14
CA GLU A 44 16.02 -4.18 9.85
C GLU A 44 15.42 -5.55 9.51
N ASP A 45 14.09 -5.62 9.47
CA ASP A 45 13.33 -6.77 9.00
C ASP A 45 12.34 -6.33 7.91
N PRO A 46 12.65 -6.60 6.63
CA PRO A 46 11.78 -6.22 5.50
C PRO A 46 10.40 -6.88 5.53
N ASP A 47 10.26 -8.11 6.04
CA ASP A 47 8.98 -8.82 6.09
C ASP A 47 8.06 -8.25 7.18
N ILE A 48 8.62 -7.92 8.35
CA ILE A 48 7.86 -7.20 9.39
C ILE A 48 7.51 -5.78 8.90
N TYR A 49 8.44 -5.11 8.21
CA TYR A 49 8.22 -3.77 7.69
C TYR A 49 7.06 -3.70 6.70
N ILE A 50 7.00 -4.59 5.70
CA ILE A 50 5.89 -4.61 4.74
C ILE A 50 4.56 -4.92 5.43
N LEU A 51 4.57 -5.79 6.45
CA LEU A 51 3.35 -6.19 7.16
C LEU A 51 2.79 -5.00 7.94
N ASN A 52 3.64 -4.27 8.68
CA ASN A 52 3.22 -3.09 9.43
C ASN A 52 2.69 -1.99 8.50
N ASN A 53 3.38 -1.73 7.39
CA ASN A 53 2.89 -0.78 6.40
C ASN A 53 1.55 -1.22 5.79
N ALA A 54 1.37 -2.52 5.55
CA ALA A 54 0.12 -3.05 5.00
C ALA A 54 -1.06 -2.80 5.94
N LYS A 55 -0.87 -3.09 7.25
CA LYS A 55 -1.88 -2.86 8.29
C LYS A 55 -2.25 -1.39 8.42
N GLU A 56 -1.26 -0.49 8.42
CA GLU A 56 -1.51 0.95 8.51
C GLU A 56 -2.20 1.49 7.26
N TYR A 57 -1.77 1.05 6.07
CA TYR A 57 -2.27 1.56 4.81
C TYR A 57 -3.65 1.02 4.44
N ILE A 58 -3.91 -0.25 4.80
CA ILE A 58 -5.16 -0.98 4.56
C ILE A 58 -5.63 -1.58 5.89
N PRO A 59 -6.25 -0.78 6.77
CA PRO A 59 -6.72 -1.26 8.07
C PRO A 59 -8.01 -2.10 7.98
N ASN A 60 -8.77 -2.01 6.89
CA ASN A 60 -10.00 -2.78 6.68
C ASN A 60 -10.40 -2.87 5.20
N GLU A 61 -11.38 -3.73 4.91
CA GLU A 61 -11.93 -3.97 3.58
C GLU A 61 -12.52 -2.70 2.93
N VAL A 62 -13.22 -1.88 3.71
CA VAL A 62 -13.84 -0.64 3.24
C VAL A 62 -12.77 0.32 2.70
N LYS A 63 -11.66 0.45 3.42
CA LYS A 63 -10.52 1.28 3.02
C LYS A 63 -9.84 0.73 1.77
N TYR A 64 -9.64 -0.60 1.67
CA TYR A 64 -9.11 -1.24 0.46
C TYR A 64 -9.94 -0.90 -0.79
N ILE A 65 -11.27 -1.07 -0.71
CA ILE A 65 -12.19 -0.78 -1.81
C ILE A 65 -12.14 0.71 -2.18
N ALA A 66 -12.10 1.61 -1.20
CA ALA A 66 -12.01 3.05 -1.42
C ALA A 66 -10.70 3.44 -2.15
N ILE A 67 -9.57 2.89 -1.73
CA ILE A 67 -8.26 3.13 -2.36
C ILE A 67 -8.28 2.69 -3.83
N LYS A 68 -8.85 1.52 -4.14
CA LYS A 68 -8.96 1.04 -5.53
C LYS A 68 -9.78 1.98 -6.41
N ARG A 69 -10.95 2.42 -5.93
CA ARG A 69 -11.82 3.36 -6.65
C ARG A 69 -11.11 4.70 -6.90
N GLN A 70 -10.38 5.21 -5.90
CA GLN A 70 -9.62 6.44 -6.02
C GLN A 70 -8.53 6.34 -7.10
N TYR A 71 -7.74 5.26 -7.09
CA TYR A 71 -6.71 5.07 -8.11
C TYR A 71 -7.29 4.84 -9.51
N GLN A 72 -8.42 4.13 -9.62
CA GLN A 72 -9.15 3.99 -10.88
C GLN A 72 -9.53 5.36 -11.45
N GLU A 73 -10.04 6.28 -10.64
CA GLU A 73 -10.40 7.62 -11.13
C GLU A 73 -9.17 8.45 -11.52
N TRP A 74 -8.12 8.43 -10.70
CA TRP A 74 -6.90 9.22 -10.94
C TRP A 74 -6.11 8.77 -12.16
N TYR A 75 -6.08 7.46 -12.44
CA TYR A 75 -5.24 6.86 -13.46
C TYR A 75 -6.04 6.17 -14.58
N LYS A 76 -7.32 6.52 -14.76
CA LYS A 76 -8.18 5.95 -15.82
C LYS A 76 -7.61 6.05 -17.23
N ASN A 77 -6.82 7.08 -17.50
CA ASN A 77 -6.17 7.32 -18.79
C ASN A 77 -4.70 6.86 -18.83
N GLU A 78 -4.20 6.22 -17.76
CA GLU A 78 -2.82 5.73 -17.65
C GLU A 78 -2.84 4.25 -17.23
N PRO A 79 -3.35 3.34 -18.08
CA PRO A 79 -3.66 1.95 -17.72
C PRO A 79 -2.49 1.15 -17.13
N GLU A 80 -1.26 1.33 -17.59
CA GLU A 80 -0.11 0.61 -17.03
C GLU A 80 0.26 1.11 -15.62
N ILE A 81 0.10 2.42 -15.35
CA ILE A 81 0.25 2.97 -13.99
C ILE A 81 -0.86 2.40 -13.11
N LEU A 82 -2.10 2.48 -13.57
CA LEU A 82 -3.25 1.97 -12.83
C LEU A 82 -3.07 0.48 -12.48
N GLN A 83 -2.71 -0.35 -13.47
CA GLN A 83 -2.53 -1.79 -13.27
C GLN A 83 -1.39 -2.08 -12.27
N ALA A 84 -0.27 -1.37 -12.37
CA ALA A 84 0.85 -1.56 -11.46
C ALA A 84 0.50 -1.19 -10.01
N ILE A 85 -0.21 -0.06 -9.82
CA ILE A 85 -0.67 0.38 -8.50
C ILE A 85 -1.69 -0.61 -7.92
N LEU A 86 -2.68 -1.05 -8.70
CA LEU A 86 -3.68 -1.99 -8.22
C LEU A 86 -3.05 -3.33 -7.80
N LYS A 87 -2.04 -3.82 -8.54
CA LYS A 87 -1.29 -5.02 -8.14
C LYS A 87 -0.56 -4.82 -6.82
N LEU A 88 0.12 -3.68 -6.63
CA LEU A 88 0.78 -3.37 -5.35
C LEU A 88 -0.21 -3.30 -4.18
N ASN A 89 -1.36 -2.65 -4.39
CA ASN A 89 -2.42 -2.58 -3.38
C ASN A 89 -3.00 -3.95 -3.02
N ASP A 90 -3.13 -4.84 -4.01
CA ASP A 90 -3.62 -6.19 -3.76
C ASP A 90 -2.65 -7.00 -2.90
N LEU A 91 -1.33 -6.85 -3.11
CA LEU A 91 -0.33 -7.47 -2.25
C LEU A 91 -0.40 -6.95 -0.81
N TYR A 92 -0.55 -5.63 -0.61
CA TYR A 92 -0.76 -5.08 0.73
C TYR A 92 -2.05 -5.59 1.36
N TYR A 93 -3.13 -5.73 0.60
CA TYR A 93 -4.38 -6.28 1.10
C TYR A 93 -4.21 -7.74 1.57
N GLN A 94 -3.53 -8.58 0.77
CA GLN A 94 -3.27 -9.97 1.16
C GLN A 94 -2.38 -10.10 2.40
N LEU A 95 -1.55 -9.09 2.71
CA LEU A 95 -0.78 -9.02 3.95
C LEU A 95 -1.62 -8.61 5.15
N ALA A 96 -2.56 -7.67 4.96
CA ALA A 96 -3.28 -7.02 6.05
C ALA A 96 -4.60 -7.69 6.43
N LYS A 97 -5.30 -8.35 5.49
CA LYS A 97 -6.69 -8.80 5.66
C LYS A 97 -6.94 -9.72 6.85
N ASP A 98 -5.96 -10.55 7.20
CA ASP A 98 -6.07 -11.50 8.32
C ASP A 98 -5.83 -10.81 9.68
N TYR A 99 -5.53 -9.50 9.68
CA TYR A 99 -5.29 -8.65 10.84
C TYR A 99 -6.29 -7.50 10.95
N PHE A 100 -7.38 -7.50 10.16
CA PHE A 100 -8.41 -6.49 10.30
C PHE A 100 -9.10 -6.65 11.64
N ALA A 101 -9.20 -5.55 12.37
CA ALA A 101 -9.89 -5.53 13.65
C ALA A 101 -11.34 -5.97 13.48
N THR A 102 -11.78 -6.81 14.41
CA THR A 102 -13.18 -7.17 14.59
C THR A 102 -13.96 -6.00 15.18
N ASN A 103 -15.29 -6.02 15.08
CA ASN A 103 -16.10 -5.00 15.72
C ASN A 103 -15.91 -4.98 17.24
N GLU A 104 -15.71 -6.16 17.86
CA GLU A 104 -15.45 -6.29 19.30
C GLU A 104 -14.15 -5.58 19.70
N GLU A 105 -13.04 -5.85 19.00
CA GLU A 105 -11.76 -5.16 19.26
C GLU A 105 -11.87 -3.63 19.09
N ILE A 106 -12.65 -3.16 18.10
CA ILE A 106 -12.89 -1.72 17.89
C ILE A 106 -13.72 -1.12 19.02
N GLU A 107 -14.76 -1.82 19.47
CA GLU A 107 -15.60 -1.38 20.59
C GLU A 107 -14.79 -1.34 21.89
N GLU A 108 -13.97 -2.35 22.18
CA GLU A 108 -13.07 -2.40 23.33
C GLU A 108 -12.04 -1.25 23.30
N GLU A 109 -11.38 -1.01 22.16
CA GLU A 109 -10.39 0.08 22.04
C GLU A 109 -11.07 1.46 22.18
N ALA A 110 -12.30 1.62 21.66
CA ALA A 110 -13.06 2.85 21.83
C ALA A 110 -13.48 3.07 23.29
N ASP A 111 -13.93 2.01 23.98
CA ASP A 111 -14.31 2.08 25.39
C ASP A 111 -13.11 2.36 26.30
N ASP A 112 -11.96 1.72 26.07
CA ASP A 112 -10.72 2.01 26.81
C ASP A 112 -10.30 3.48 26.62
N PHE A 113 -10.29 3.97 25.38
CA PHE A 113 -9.94 5.36 25.08
C PHE A 113 -10.88 6.38 25.74
N LEU A 114 -12.18 6.10 25.79
CA LEU A 114 -13.17 7.01 26.41
C LEU A 114 -13.11 7.02 27.95
N ASN A 115 -12.58 5.95 28.56
CA ASN A 115 -12.49 5.78 30.01
C ASN A 115 -11.07 6.00 30.58
N SER A 116 -10.07 6.30 29.74
CA SER A 116 -8.68 6.59 30.12
C SER A 116 -8.42 8.04 30.56
#